data_AF-A0A924IHF5-F1
#
_entry.id   AF-A0A924IHF5-F1
#
_cell.length_a   1.000
_cell.length_b   1.000
_cell.length_c   1.000
_cell.angle_alpha   90.00
_cell.angle_beta   90.00
_cell.angle_gamma   90.00
#
_symmetry.space_group_name_H-M   'P 1'
#
loop_
_entity.id
_entity.type
_entity.pdbx_description
1 polymer ?
#
loop_
_entity_poly.entity_id
_entity_poly.type
_entity_poly.pdbx_seq_one_letter_code
_entity_poly.pdbx_strand_id
1 'polypeptide(L)'
;MKDALAKIGIKEVAKPIAPNERSKIAKKKVTEDVVHQEQRNFCEACDQVRPDVELYKHRNPTTEAEWICVRCADQLQIPDTFRKTAQSDTSIRKMFRREYGATLNPADIKTQQNVKPRGPVDGNR
;
A
#
# COMPACT_ATOMS: atom_id res chain seq x y z
N MET A 1 -21.87 -56.69 11.82
CA MET A 1 -20.75 -56.19 12.66
C MET A 1 -20.79 -54.67 12.87
N LYS A 2 -21.15 -53.85 11.88
CA LYS A 2 -21.24 -52.37 12.04
C LYS A 2 -22.45 -51.90 12.87
N ASP A 3 -23.58 -52.61 12.81
CA ASP A 3 -24.82 -52.19 13.48
C ASP A 3 -24.83 -52.41 15.00
N ALA A 4 -23.94 -53.27 15.52
CA ALA A 4 -23.79 -53.47 16.96
C ALA A 4 -23.03 -52.30 17.63
N LEU A 5 -22.15 -51.62 16.89
CA LEU A 5 -21.32 -50.53 17.41
C LEU A 5 -22.13 -49.24 17.58
N ALA A 6 -23.14 -49.00 16.73
CA ALA A 6 -24.02 -47.84 16.83
C ALA A 6 -24.97 -47.89 18.06
N LYS A 7 -25.32 -49.09 18.54
CA LYS A 7 -26.19 -49.28 19.71
C LYS A 7 -25.50 -49.06 21.06
N ILE A 8 -24.16 -49.02 21.10
CA ILE A 8 -23.36 -48.89 22.33
C ILE A 8 -23.04 -47.40 22.63
N GLY A 9 -23.49 -46.45 21.80
CA GLY A 9 -23.33 -45.02 22.09
C GLY A 9 -21.88 -44.54 22.11
N ILE A 10 -20.95 -45.30 21.52
CA ILE A 10 -19.56 -44.90 21.36
C ILE A 10 -19.53 -43.90 20.21
N LYS A 11 -19.59 -42.62 20.57
CA LYS A 11 -19.34 -41.52 19.64
C LYS A 11 -17.92 -41.67 19.13
N GLU A 12 -17.74 -41.74 17.81
CA GLU A 12 -16.43 -41.69 17.18
C GLU A 12 -15.70 -40.44 17.69
N VAL A 13 -14.61 -40.64 18.43
CA VAL A 13 -13.78 -39.55 18.93
C VAL A 13 -13.21 -38.84 17.70
N ALA A 14 -13.47 -37.53 17.60
CA ALA A 14 -12.96 -36.69 16.52
C ALA A 14 -11.47 -36.98 16.32
N LYS A 15 -11.09 -37.29 15.07
CA LYS A 15 -9.70 -37.57 14.70
C LYS A 15 -8.80 -36.47 15.25
N PRO A 16 -7.72 -36.79 15.98
CA PRO A 16 -6.81 -35.76 16.49
C PRO A 16 -6.18 -35.03 15.29
N ILE A 17 -6.40 -33.72 15.26
CA ILE A 17 -5.81 -32.79 14.30
C ILE A 17 -4.29 -32.96 14.40
N ALA A 18 -3.65 -33.30 13.28
CA ALA A 18 -2.20 -33.46 13.23
C ALA A 18 -1.51 -32.13 13.58
N PRO A 19 -0.37 -32.14 14.30
CA PRO A 19 0.28 -30.91 14.79
C PRO A 19 0.75 -29.94 13.69
N ASN A 20 0.70 -30.36 12.42
CA ASN A 20 1.13 -29.57 11.26
C ASN A 20 -0.04 -29.11 10.36
N GLU A 21 -1.30 -29.26 10.77
CA GLU A 21 -2.42 -28.67 10.03
C GLU A 21 -2.51 -27.16 10.27
N ARG A 22 -1.84 -26.39 9.40
CA ARG A 22 -1.99 -24.94 9.34
C ARG A 22 -3.39 -24.61 8.83
N SER A 23 -4.16 -23.85 9.60
CA SER A 23 -5.48 -23.36 9.16
C SER A 23 -5.33 -22.60 7.84
N LYS A 24 -6.09 -23.01 6.82
CA LYS A 24 -6.12 -22.31 5.53
C LYS A 24 -6.83 -20.98 5.75
N ILE A 25 -6.06 -19.92 6.00
CA ILE A 25 -6.58 -18.55 6.05
C ILE A 25 -7.28 -18.31 4.72
N ALA A 26 -8.60 -18.09 4.76
CA ALA A 26 -9.38 -17.79 3.57
C ALA A 26 -8.78 -16.53 2.92
N LYS A 27 -8.21 -16.69 1.73
CA LYS A 27 -7.69 -15.56 0.96
C LYS A 27 -8.87 -14.62 0.70
N LYS A 28 -8.78 -13.38 1.18
CA LYS A 28 -9.78 -12.34 0.88
C LYS A 28 -9.93 -12.26 -0.64
N LYS A 29 -11.18 -12.21 -1.13
CA LYS A 29 -11.47 -12.01 -2.55
C LYS A 29 -10.89 -10.66 -2.97
N VAL A 30 -9.91 -10.71 -3.87
CA VAL A 30 -9.30 -9.52 -4.48
C VAL A 30 -10.29 -9.00 -5.51
N THR A 31 -10.91 -7.84 -5.25
CA THR A 31 -11.75 -7.12 -6.21
C THR A 31 -10.88 -6.22 -7.11
N GLU A 32 -11.39 -5.84 -8.29
CA GLU A 32 -10.65 -5.08 -9.33
C GLU A 32 -10.04 -3.75 -8.83
N ASP A 33 -10.58 -3.19 -7.74
CA ASP A 33 -10.05 -2.03 -7.01
C ASP A 33 -8.62 -2.22 -6.45
N VAL A 34 -8.17 -3.47 -6.25
CA VAL A 34 -6.83 -3.77 -5.73
C VAL A 34 -5.75 -3.69 -6.83
N VAL A 35 -6.15 -3.63 -8.10
CA VAL A 35 -5.23 -3.73 -9.26
C VAL A 35 -4.77 -2.37 -9.77
N HIS A 36 -5.58 -1.32 -9.58
CA HIS A 36 -5.24 0.05 -9.97
C HIS A 36 -4.49 0.76 -8.84
N GLN A 37 -3.19 0.48 -8.73
CA GLN A 37 -2.16 1.24 -7.99
C GLN A 37 -2.71 2.33 -7.04
N GLU A 38 -3.00 1.98 -5.78
CA GLU A 38 -3.37 2.95 -4.73
C GLU A 38 -2.31 4.06 -4.54
N GLN A 39 -1.09 3.79 -4.99
CA GLN A 39 0.07 4.67 -4.90
C GLN A 39 0.66 4.87 -6.29
N ARG A 40 0.91 6.12 -6.66
CA ARG A 40 1.56 6.42 -7.94
C ARG A 40 3.06 6.12 -7.77
N ASN A 41 3.59 5.30 -8.67
CA ASN A 41 4.99 4.88 -8.66
C ASN A 41 5.77 5.37 -9.88
N PHE A 42 5.21 6.23 -10.72
CA PHE A 42 5.89 6.77 -11.90
C PHE A 42 6.50 8.14 -11.58
N CYS A 43 7.81 8.27 -11.82
CA CYS A 43 8.53 9.53 -11.68
C CYS A 43 8.53 10.31 -13.00
N GLU A 44 7.97 11.51 -13.00
CA GLU A 44 7.87 12.40 -14.16
C GLU A 44 9.20 13.10 -14.50
N ALA A 45 10.20 13.05 -13.62
CA ALA A 45 11.51 13.67 -13.87
C ALA A 45 12.52 12.73 -14.55
N CYS A 46 12.42 11.41 -14.31
CA CYS A 46 13.34 10.43 -14.90
C CYS A 46 12.63 9.36 -15.73
N ASP A 47 11.31 9.47 -15.90
CA ASP A 47 10.46 8.55 -16.65
C ASP A 47 10.61 7.08 -16.23
N GLN A 48 10.89 6.85 -14.95
CA GLN A 48 11.08 5.52 -14.39
C GLN A 48 10.03 5.19 -13.33
N VAL A 49 9.67 3.92 -13.26
CA VAL A 49 8.85 3.37 -12.19
C VAL A 49 9.72 3.15 -10.95
N ARG A 50 9.36 3.81 -9.86
CA ARG A 50 10.09 3.90 -8.61
C ARG A 50 9.10 3.83 -7.42
N PRO A 51 9.37 3.02 -6.39
CA PRO A 51 8.48 2.91 -5.22
C PRO A 51 8.59 4.12 -4.26
N ASP A 52 9.59 4.98 -4.45
CA ASP A 52 9.89 6.16 -3.64
C ASP A 52 9.33 7.47 -4.21
N VAL A 53 8.28 7.41 -5.04
CA VAL A 53 7.67 8.58 -5.66
C VAL A 53 6.74 9.31 -4.68
N GLU A 54 6.87 10.64 -4.65
CA GLU A 54 6.00 11.53 -3.87
C GLU A 54 5.56 12.72 -4.74
N LEU A 55 4.45 13.34 -4.35
CA LEU A 55 3.95 14.57 -4.95
C LEU A 55 4.61 15.78 -4.29
N TYR A 56 5.30 16.59 -5.07
CA TYR A 56 5.88 17.87 -4.69
C TYR A 56 5.21 18.99 -5.45
N LYS A 57 4.54 19.91 -4.73
CA LYS A 57 4.00 21.14 -5.32
C LYS A 57 5.04 22.25 -5.19
N HIS A 58 5.93 22.33 -6.16
CA HIS A 58 6.98 23.33 -6.24
C HIS A 58 6.80 24.24 -7.46
N ARG A 59 7.47 25.39 -7.46
CA ARG A 59 7.49 26.35 -8.58
C ARG A 59 8.90 26.48 -9.15
N ASN A 60 9.56 25.33 -9.35
CA ASN A 60 10.93 25.32 -9.86
C ASN A 60 10.86 25.66 -11.36
N PRO A 61 11.62 26.64 -11.86
CA PRO A 61 11.62 26.96 -13.29
C PRO A 61 12.19 25.85 -14.18
N THR A 62 12.93 24.90 -13.61
CA THR A 62 13.65 23.87 -14.38
C THR A 62 12.76 22.68 -14.75
N THR A 63 11.73 22.39 -13.95
CA THR A 63 10.87 21.21 -14.15
C THR A 63 9.42 21.49 -13.77
N GLU A 64 8.50 20.99 -14.60
CA GLU A 64 7.05 21.00 -14.33
C GLU A 64 6.56 19.68 -13.68
N ALA A 65 7.45 18.69 -13.58
CA ALA A 65 7.18 17.39 -12.97
C ALA A 65 6.81 17.54 -11.48
N GLU A 66 5.59 17.18 -11.11
CA GLU A 66 5.12 17.25 -9.73
C GLU A 66 5.32 15.91 -8.99
N TRP A 67 5.28 14.79 -9.73
CA TRP A 67 5.42 13.45 -9.17
C TRP A 67 6.82 12.93 -9.41
N ILE A 68 7.64 12.96 -8.37
CA ILE A 68 9.08 12.74 -8.48
C ILE A 68 9.57 11.80 -7.39
N CYS A 69 10.53 10.94 -7.74
CA CYS A 69 11.22 10.09 -6.78
C CYS A 69 12.18 10.92 -5.91
N VAL A 70 12.59 10.37 -4.77
CA VAL A 70 13.45 11.06 -3.81
C VAL A 70 14.75 11.51 -4.45
N ARG A 71 15.36 10.64 -5.25
CA ARG A 71 16.62 10.95 -5.95
C ARG A 71 16.49 12.12 -6.91
N CYS A 72 15.42 12.17 -7.70
CA CYS A 72 15.19 13.29 -8.62
C CYS A 72 14.86 14.57 -7.85
N ALA A 73 14.09 14.47 -6.76
CA ALA A 73 13.79 15.61 -5.92
C ALA A 73 15.05 16.21 -5.28
N ASP A 74 16.03 15.38 -4.91
CA ASP A 74 17.33 15.82 -4.39
C ASP A 74 18.20 16.46 -5.49
N GLN A 75 18.26 15.86 -6.68
CA GLN A 75 18.99 16.41 -7.83
C GLN A 75 18.43 17.76 -8.29
N LEU A 76 17.11 17.91 -8.28
CA LEU A 76 16.40 19.15 -8.62
C LEU A 76 16.38 20.16 -7.48
N GLN A 77 17.00 19.83 -6.34
CA GLN A 77 17.08 20.69 -5.15
C GLN A 77 15.70 21.16 -4.66
N ILE A 78 14.69 20.29 -4.76
CA ILE A 78 13.32 20.58 -4.32
C ILE A 78 13.22 20.24 -2.83
N PRO A 79 13.03 21.21 -1.93
CA PRO A 79 12.99 20.93 -0.50
C PRO A 79 11.72 20.17 -0.12
N ASP A 80 11.83 19.39 0.96
CA ASP A 80 10.76 18.50 1.43
C ASP A 80 9.52 19.25 1.94
N THR A 81 9.64 20.55 2.19
CA THR A 81 8.53 21.44 2.57
C THR A 81 7.42 21.53 1.52
N PHE A 82 7.75 21.25 0.25
CA PHE A 82 6.78 21.24 -0.84
C PHE A 82 6.09 19.87 -1.03
N ARG A 83 6.50 18.85 -0.28
CA ARG A 83 5.88 17.52 -0.32
C ARG A 83 4.44 17.58 0.18
N LYS A 84 3.52 16.95 -0.58
CA LYS A 84 2.08 16.88 -0.25
C LYS A 84 1.61 15.50 0.13
N THR A 85 2.32 14.46 -0.29
CA THR A 85 1.99 13.05 0.00
C THR A 85 3.08 12.41 0.85
N ALA A 86 2.71 11.33 1.52
CA ALA A 86 3.63 10.46 2.25
C ALA A 86 3.35 9.01 1.86
N GLN A 87 3.34 8.72 0.56
CA GLN A 87 2.84 7.46 0.01
C GLN A 87 3.93 6.45 -0.34
N SER A 88 5.18 6.90 -0.47
CA SER A 88 6.28 5.98 -0.75
C SER A 88 6.44 4.94 0.36
N ASP A 89 6.96 3.77 0.02
CA ASP A 89 7.27 2.71 0.99
C ASP A 89 8.13 3.23 2.15
N THR A 90 9.09 4.11 1.86
CA THR A 90 9.97 4.74 2.84
C THR A 90 9.23 5.72 3.75
N SER A 91 8.28 6.50 3.22
CA SER A 91 7.43 7.39 4.01
C SER A 91 6.49 6.62 4.93
N ILE A 92 5.83 5.60 4.40
CA ILE A 92 4.90 4.75 5.16
C ILE A 92 5.63 4.04 6.30
N ARG A 93 6.84 3.54 6.04
CA ARG A 93 7.69 2.91 7.07
C ARG A 93 8.37 3.88 8.02
N LYS A 94 8.12 5.20 7.90
CA LYS A 94 8.77 6.26 8.69
C LYS A 94 10.31 6.25 8.61
N MET A 95 10.86 5.79 7.49
CA MET A 95 12.29 5.76 7.20
C MET A 95 12.68 6.74 6.09
N PHE A 96 11.77 7.63 5.72
CA PHE A 96 11.99 8.60 4.65
C PHE A 96 13.13 9.56 5.00
N ARG A 97 14.11 9.65 4.11
CA ARG A 97 15.26 10.53 4.27
C ARG A 97 15.63 11.16 2.93
N ARG A 98 15.98 12.45 2.97
CA ARG A 98 16.46 13.26 1.85
C ARG A 98 17.95 13.48 2.02
N GLU A 99 18.68 13.54 0.91
CA GLU A 99 20.08 13.97 0.90
C GLU A 99 20.17 15.50 0.84
N TYR A 100 19.18 16.16 0.22
CA TYR A 100 19.10 17.60 0.10
C TYR A 100 18.08 18.20 1.07
N GLY A 101 18.55 19.10 1.93
CA GLY A 101 17.71 19.87 2.86
C GLY A 101 17.19 19.07 4.06
N ALA A 102 16.27 19.67 4.81
CA ALA A 102 15.65 19.03 5.96
C ALA A 102 14.55 18.06 5.53
N THR A 103 14.51 16.89 6.19
CA THR A 103 13.44 15.89 6.04
C THR A 103 12.30 16.21 6.99
N LEU A 104 11.08 16.36 6.46
CA LEU A 104 9.90 16.48 7.29
C LEU A 104 9.43 15.10 7.76
N ASN A 105 8.92 15.06 8.98
CA ASN A 105 8.26 13.86 9.46
C ASN A 105 6.94 13.67 8.71
N PRO A 106 6.57 12.43 8.39
CA PRO A 106 5.32 12.15 7.69
C PRO A 106 4.08 12.62 8.47
N ALA A 107 4.17 12.77 9.79
CA ALA A 107 3.10 13.29 10.64
C ALA A 107 2.81 14.78 10.43
N ASP A 108 3.81 15.57 10.00
CA ASP A 108 3.69 17.02 9.82
C ASP A 108 3.12 17.38 8.43
N ILE A 109 3.05 16.40 7.53
CA ILE A 109 2.53 16.58 6.18
C ILE A 109 1.01 16.59 6.26
N LYS A 110 0.40 17.74 5.94
CA LYS A 110 -1.04 17.87 5.78
C LYS A 110 -1.49 17.13 4.51
N THR A 111 -1.61 15.81 4.60
CA THR A 111 -2.18 14.99 3.52
C THR A 111 -3.65 15.37 3.36
N GLN A 112 -4.04 15.77 2.15
CA GLN A 112 -5.45 15.88 1.80
C GLN A 112 -6.01 14.47 1.71
N GLN A 113 -6.68 14.00 2.75
CA GLN A 113 -7.44 12.77 2.67
C GLN A 113 -8.58 13.02 1.68
N ASN A 114 -8.50 12.40 0.50
CA ASN A 114 -9.57 12.46 -0.48
C ASN A 114 -10.69 11.52 0.00
N VAL A 115 -11.44 11.95 1.01
CA VAL A 115 -12.61 11.24 1.53
C VAL A 115 -13.77 11.46 0.55
N LYS A 116 -13.63 10.98 -0.68
CA LYS A 116 -14.82 10.76 -1.51
C LYS A 116 -15.45 9.44 -1.05
N PRO A 117 -16.72 9.42 -0.61
CA PRO A 117 -17.41 8.16 -0.36
C PRO A 117 -17.43 7.38 -1.68
N ARG A 118 -16.91 6.14 -1.65
CA ARG A 118 -16.99 5.21 -2.79
C ARG A 118 -18.47 4.89 -2.99
N GLY A 119 -19.10 5.52 -3.97
CA GLY A 119 -20.44 5.13 -4.42
C GLY A 119 -20.40 3.74 -5.07
N PRO A 120 -21.52 2.99 -5.08
CA PRO A 120 -21.59 1.75 -5.83
C PRO A 120 -21.31 2.04 -7.31
N VAL A 121 -20.32 1.37 -7.87
CA VAL A 121 -20.01 1.38 -9.30
C VAL A 121 -20.80 0.24 -9.97
N ASP A 122 -21.76 0.60 -10.81
CA ASP A 122 -22.44 -0.36 -11.68
C ASP A 122 -21.46 -0.83 -12.76
N GLY A 123 -21.08 -2.11 -12.68
CA GLY A 123 -20.11 -2.75 -13.56
C GLY A 123 -20.64 -3.00 -14.97
N ASN A 124 -20.86 -1.92 -15.73
CA ASN A 124 -21.10 -1.99 -17.17
C ASN A 124 -20.22 -0.95 -17.88
N ARG A 125 -19.09 -1.39 -18.44
CA ARG A 125 -18.76 -1.32 -19.88
C ARG A 125 -17.34 -1.75 -20.16
#